data_AF-A0A536SIR0-F1
#
_entry.id   AF-A0A536SIR0-F1
#
_cell.length_a   1.000
_cell.length_b   1.000
_cell.length_c   1.000
_cell.angle_alpha   90.00
_cell.angle_beta   90.00
_cell.angle_gamma   90.00
#
_symmetry.space_group_name_H-M   'P 1'
#
loop_
_entity.id
_entity.type
_entity.pdbx_description
1 polymer ?
#
loop_
_entity_poly.entity_id
_entity_poly.type
_entity_poly.pdbx_seq_one_letter_code
_entity_poly.pdbx_strand_id
1 'polypeptide(L)'
;MGAHIETAARSPGAGPWTGVFLLVLLMITREGMEMAFITGTLARQAESAALFWGALVGVALAAALAWAWSRYGHRVNLALFFQVTSIFLILFALQLCVYAFHEATEANVLPIDNQYWHIATEPYGPEGKYGTAFTYALVLIPALWLAWSAYSTRGGAPAGVRKS
;
A
#
# COMPACT_ATOMS: atom_id res chain seq x y z
N MET A 1 -33.31 0.89 -18.84
CA MET A 1 -31.89 0.64 -19.17
C MET A 1 -31.04 0.15 -17.98
N GLY A 2 -31.43 0.38 -16.71
CA GLY A 2 -30.70 -0.14 -15.52
C GLY A 2 -30.92 -1.62 -15.18
N ALA A 3 -32.09 -2.19 -15.53
CA ALA A 3 -32.47 -3.56 -15.14
C ALA A 3 -31.61 -4.68 -15.75
N HIS A 4 -30.89 -4.44 -16.87
CA HIS A 4 -30.01 -5.42 -17.50
C HIS A 4 -28.64 -5.52 -16.83
N ILE A 5 -28.17 -4.47 -16.17
CA ILE A 5 -26.88 -4.46 -15.46
C ILE A 5 -27.01 -5.22 -14.13
N GLU A 6 -28.15 -5.08 -13.44
CA GLU A 6 -28.46 -5.82 -12.21
C GLU A 6 -28.69 -7.32 -12.45
N THR A 7 -29.20 -7.71 -13.62
CA THR A 7 -29.38 -9.13 -13.97
C THR A 7 -28.07 -9.80 -14.41
N ALA A 8 -27.17 -9.08 -15.08
CA ALA A 8 -25.81 -9.57 -15.37
C ALA A 8 -24.96 -9.74 -14.09
N ALA A 9 -25.16 -8.89 -13.07
CA ALA A 9 -24.46 -8.99 -11.78
C ALA A 9 -24.96 -10.15 -10.89
N ARG A 10 -26.22 -10.58 -11.04
CA ARG A 10 -26.83 -11.63 -10.20
C ARG A 10 -26.46 -13.06 -10.60
N SER A 11 -25.94 -13.26 -11.81
CA SER A 11 -25.43 -14.55 -12.27
C SER A 11 -24.01 -14.36 -12.80
N PRO A 12 -23.00 -14.22 -11.92
CA PRO A 12 -21.63 -14.32 -12.37
C PRO A 12 -21.45 -15.75 -12.88
N GLY A 13 -21.43 -15.93 -14.21
CA GLY A 13 -20.93 -17.18 -14.78
C GLY A 13 -19.48 -17.42 -14.33
N ALA A 14 -18.87 -18.52 -14.74
CA ALA A 14 -17.45 -18.76 -14.41
C ALA A 14 -16.49 -17.65 -14.94
N GLY A 15 -16.94 -16.84 -15.91
CA GLY A 15 -16.13 -15.83 -16.62
C GLY A 15 -15.56 -14.70 -15.75
N PRO A 16 -16.35 -13.98 -14.92
CA PRO A 16 -15.81 -12.96 -14.02
C PRO A 16 -14.79 -13.52 -13.01
N TRP A 17 -14.99 -14.74 -12.52
CA TRP A 17 -14.08 -15.36 -11.56
C TRP A 17 -12.75 -15.76 -12.21
N THR A 18 -12.80 -16.34 -13.41
CA THR A 18 -11.57 -16.66 -14.17
C THR A 18 -10.83 -15.40 -14.60
N GLY A 19 -11.54 -14.32 -14.95
CA GLY A 19 -10.93 -13.03 -15.28
C GLY A 19 -10.16 -12.42 -14.12
N VAL A 20 -10.78 -12.35 -12.93
CA VAL A 20 -10.10 -11.84 -11.72
C VAL A 20 -8.94 -12.74 -11.32
N PHE A 21 -9.11 -14.06 -11.36
CA PHE A 21 -8.04 -15.00 -11.04
C PHE A 21 -6.83 -14.83 -11.97
N LEU A 22 -7.05 -14.78 -13.29
CA LEU A 22 -5.97 -14.61 -14.27
C LEU A 22 -5.29 -13.25 -14.13
N LEU A 23 -6.05 -12.19 -13.87
CA LEU A 23 -5.50 -10.85 -13.67
C LEU A 23 -4.60 -10.82 -12.43
N VAL A 24 -5.06 -11.37 -11.31
CA VAL A 24 -4.26 -11.47 -10.08
C VAL A 24 -3.02 -12.34 -10.29
N LEU A 25 -3.15 -13.49 -10.96
CA LEU A 25 -2.03 -14.38 -11.27
C LEU A 25 -0.96 -13.69 -12.12
N LEU A 26 -1.38 -13.01 -13.20
CA LEU A 26 -0.46 -12.26 -14.08
C LEU A 26 0.22 -11.12 -13.33
N MET A 27 -0.51 -10.36 -12.52
CA MET A 27 0.04 -9.24 -11.77
C MET A 27 1.09 -9.71 -10.75
N ILE A 28 0.80 -10.77 -9.99
CA ILE A 28 1.75 -11.38 -9.03
C ILE A 28 2.99 -11.90 -9.76
N THR A 29 2.80 -12.60 -10.89
CA THR A 29 3.92 -13.16 -11.65
C THR A 29 4.81 -12.05 -12.21
N ARG A 30 4.23 -10.96 -12.73
CA ARG A 30 4.96 -9.82 -13.26
C ARG A 30 5.85 -9.17 -12.20
N GLU A 31 5.25 -8.72 -11.09
CA GLU A 31 6.00 -8.06 -10.02
C GLU A 31 7.02 -9.02 -9.38
N GLY A 32 6.66 -10.30 -9.25
CA GLY A 32 7.59 -11.34 -8.79
C GLY A 32 8.80 -11.52 -9.71
N MET A 33 8.61 -11.50 -11.03
CA MET A 33 9.70 -11.58 -12.00
C MET A 33 10.60 -10.33 -11.97
N GLU A 34 10.02 -9.14 -11.86
CA GLU A 34 10.79 -7.89 -11.73
C GLU A 34 11.69 -7.94 -10.48
N MET A 35 11.14 -8.35 -9.34
CA MET A 35 11.91 -8.50 -8.09
C MET A 35 12.97 -9.61 -8.17
N ALA A 36 12.65 -10.75 -8.79
CA ALA A 36 13.61 -11.84 -8.98
C ALA A 36 14.76 -11.42 -9.89
N PHE A 37 14.47 -10.66 -10.94
CA PHE A 37 15.48 -10.15 -11.87
C PHE A 37 16.43 -9.17 -11.18
N ILE A 38 15.90 -8.18 -10.45
CA ILE A 38 16.70 -7.21 -9.67
C ILE A 38 17.54 -7.92 -8.60
N THR A 39 16.96 -8.88 -7.89
CA THR A 39 17.70 -9.66 -6.88
C THR A 39 18.80 -10.49 -7.53
N GLY A 40 18.54 -11.08 -8.71
CA GLY A 40 19.52 -11.85 -9.46
C GLY A 40 20.68 -11.00 -10.00
N THR A 41 20.43 -9.76 -10.41
CA THR A 41 21.50 -8.83 -10.83
C THR A 41 22.34 -8.39 -9.65
N LEU A 42 21.71 -8.04 -8.51
CA LEU A 42 22.40 -7.69 -7.25
C LEU A 42 23.22 -8.86 -6.70
N ALA A 43 22.73 -10.10 -6.85
CA ALA A 43 23.43 -11.32 -6.44
C ALA A 43 24.76 -11.56 -7.15
N ARG A 44 24.98 -10.95 -8.31
CA ARG A 44 26.26 -11.00 -9.00
C ARG A 44 27.26 -9.94 -8.54
N GLN A 45 26.80 -8.90 -7.85
CA GLN A 45 27.62 -7.76 -7.42
C GLN A 45 27.98 -7.79 -5.93
N ALA A 46 27.13 -8.34 -5.06
CA ALA A 46 27.38 -8.35 -3.62
C ALA A 46 28.09 -9.63 -3.13
N GLU A 47 28.66 -9.59 -1.93
CA GLU A 47 29.18 -10.78 -1.25
C GLU A 47 28.10 -11.87 -1.15
N SER A 48 28.38 -13.02 -1.74
CA SER A 48 27.42 -14.11 -1.95
C SER A 48 26.82 -14.66 -0.65
N ALA A 49 27.56 -14.61 0.46
CA ALA A 49 27.12 -15.13 1.75
C ALA A 49 26.03 -14.26 2.41
N ALA A 50 26.18 -12.93 2.38
CA ALA A 50 25.22 -12.02 3.01
C ALA A 50 23.86 -12.04 2.30
N LEU A 51 23.87 -12.09 0.96
CA LEU A 51 22.65 -12.17 0.17
C LEU A 51 21.92 -13.50 0.34
N PHE A 52 22.65 -14.61 0.44
CA PHE A 52 22.04 -15.92 0.68
C PHE A 52 21.28 -15.95 2.02
N TRP A 53 21.92 -15.46 3.10
CA TRP A 53 21.28 -15.36 4.40
C TRP A 53 20.11 -14.38 4.40
N GLY A 54 20.24 -13.23 3.73
CA GLY A 54 19.16 -12.27 3.57
C GLY A 54 17.94 -12.87 2.85
N ALA A 55 18.17 -13.60 1.76
CA ALA A 55 17.10 -14.28 1.02
C ALA A 55 16.42 -15.37 1.87
N LEU A 56 17.21 -16.18 2.58
CA LEU A 56 16.67 -17.23 3.46
C LEU A 56 15.83 -16.65 4.60
N VAL A 57 16.32 -15.60 5.25
CA VAL A 57 15.59 -14.89 6.31
C VAL A 57 14.32 -14.24 5.75
N GLY A 58 14.40 -13.64 4.56
CA GLY A 58 13.24 -13.07 3.88
C GLY A 58 12.14 -14.10 3.62
N VAL A 59 12.50 -15.27 3.10
CA VAL A 59 11.56 -16.37 2.87
C VAL A 59 10.99 -16.90 4.19
N ALA A 60 11.82 -17.05 5.23
CA ALA A 60 11.36 -17.48 6.55
C ALA A 60 10.36 -16.49 7.17
N LEU A 61 10.63 -15.19 7.06
CA LEU A 61 9.72 -14.13 7.51
C LEU A 61 8.42 -14.14 6.70
N ALA A 62 8.48 -14.28 5.38
CA ALA A 62 7.29 -14.37 4.54
C ALA A 62 6.41 -15.57 4.92
N ALA A 63 7.02 -16.74 5.16
CA ALA A 63 6.32 -17.93 5.63
C ALA A 63 5.69 -17.72 7.02
N ALA A 64 6.43 -17.11 7.95
CA ALA A 64 5.91 -16.77 9.28
C ALA A 64 4.73 -15.79 9.20
N LEU A 65 4.80 -14.79 8.31
CA LEU A 65 3.72 -13.83 8.09
C LEU A 65 2.48 -14.49 7.48
N ALA A 66 2.67 -15.37 6.48
CA ALA A 66 1.58 -16.12 5.87
C ALA A 66 0.89 -17.05 6.89
N TRP A 67 1.68 -17.70 7.76
CA TRP A 67 1.16 -18.50 8.86
C TRP A 67 0.38 -17.66 9.88
N ALA A 68 0.95 -16.52 10.30
CA ALA A 68 0.28 -15.60 11.21
C ALA A 68 -1.03 -15.08 10.61
N TRP A 69 -1.04 -14.71 9.33
CA TRP A 69 -2.24 -14.28 8.63
C TRP A 69 -3.31 -15.38 8.56
N SER A 70 -2.92 -16.61 8.24
CA SER A 70 -3.84 -17.76 8.24
C SER A 70 -4.48 -17.97 9.61
N ARG A 71 -3.73 -17.77 10.70
CA ARG A 71 -4.21 -18.01 12.06
C ARG A 71 -5.01 -16.85 12.65
N TYR A 72 -4.58 -15.61 12.40
CA TYR A 72 -5.09 -14.40 13.05
C TYR A 72 -5.93 -13.51 12.14
N GLY A 73 -5.95 -13.75 10.82
CA GLY A 73 -6.70 -12.95 9.84
C GLY A 73 -8.20 -12.85 10.14
N HIS A 74 -8.80 -13.90 10.72
CA HIS A 74 -10.19 -13.87 11.18
C HIS A 74 -10.46 -12.82 12.28
N ARG A 75 -9.47 -12.52 13.13
CA ARG A 75 -9.64 -11.54 14.22
C ARG A 75 -9.46 -10.09 13.77
N VAL A 76 -9.03 -9.88 12.52
CA VAL A 76 -8.80 -8.55 11.97
C VAL A 76 -10.12 -7.97 11.46
N ASN A 77 -10.45 -6.76 11.89
CA ASN A 77 -11.58 -6.04 11.33
C ASN A 77 -11.22 -5.56 9.91
N LEU A 78 -11.74 -6.25 8.89
CA LEU A 78 -11.50 -5.92 7.48
C LEU A 78 -11.90 -4.49 7.14
N ALA A 79 -13.00 -3.97 7.70
CA ALA A 79 -13.42 -2.60 7.45
C ALA A 79 -12.39 -1.59 7.97
N LEU A 80 -11.84 -1.84 9.16
CA LEU A 80 -10.77 -1.01 9.72
C LEU A 80 -9.47 -1.14 8.90
N PHE A 81 -9.11 -2.35 8.49
CA PHE A 81 -7.93 -2.59 7.67
C PHE A 81 -8.01 -1.85 6.33
N PHE A 82 -9.14 -1.93 5.62
CA PHE A 82 -9.33 -1.20 4.37
C PHE A 82 -9.31 0.31 4.59
N GLN A 83 -9.87 0.82 5.68
CA GLN A 83 -9.86 2.25 5.97
C GLN A 83 -8.45 2.77 6.21
N VAL A 84 -7.67 2.09 7.06
CA VAL A 84 -6.27 2.43 7.35
C VAL A 84 -5.42 2.36 6.07
N THR A 85 -5.60 1.30 5.29
CA THR A 85 -4.90 1.12 4.01
C THR A 85 -5.29 2.20 3.00
N SER A 86 -6.56 2.57 2.92
CA SER A 86 -7.03 3.64 2.01
C SER A 86 -6.44 5.00 2.38
N ILE A 87 -6.41 5.35 3.67
CA ILE A 87 -5.78 6.59 4.15
C ILE A 87 -4.28 6.58 3.79
N PHE A 88 -3.59 5.47 4.07
CA PHE A 88 -2.19 5.29 3.70
C PHE A 88 -1.97 5.48 2.19
N LEU A 89 -2.77 4.81 1.35
CA LEU A 89 -2.63 4.87 -0.11
C LEU A 89 -2.89 6.26 -0.68
N ILE A 90 -3.85 7.02 -0.13
CA ILE A 90 -4.11 8.41 -0.54
C ILE A 90 -2.90 9.30 -0.21
N LEU A 91 -2.36 9.18 1.01
CA LEU A 91 -1.18 9.93 1.43
C LEU A 91 0.05 9.56 0.58
N PHE A 92 0.23 8.27 0.33
CA PHE A 92 1.31 7.75 -0.51
C PHE A 92 1.22 8.27 -1.95
N ALA A 93 0.02 8.22 -2.55
CA ALA A 93 -0.22 8.74 -3.89
C ALA A 93 0.07 10.25 -3.96
N LEU A 94 -0.35 11.02 -2.95
CA LEU A 94 -0.05 12.44 -2.87
C LEU A 94 1.47 12.72 -2.79
N GLN A 95 2.19 11.94 -1.98
CA GLN A 95 3.64 12.02 -1.89
C GLN A 95 4.32 11.70 -3.24
N LEU A 96 3.86 10.65 -3.94
CA LEU A 96 4.37 10.31 -5.28
C LEU A 96 4.07 11.39 -6.31
N CYS A 97 2.91 12.03 -6.27
CA CYS A 97 2.60 13.16 -7.14
C CYS A 97 3.60 14.31 -6.92
N VAL A 98 3.81 14.73 -5.67
CA VAL A 98 4.77 15.79 -5.34
C VAL A 98 6.18 15.41 -5.81
N TYR A 99 6.61 14.17 -5.57
CA TYR A 99 7.90 13.67 -6.02
C TYR A 99 8.04 13.71 -7.55
N ALA A 100 7.02 13.23 -8.28
CA ALA A 100 7.00 13.25 -9.74
C ALA A 100 7.04 14.68 -10.30
N PHE A 101 6.35 15.64 -9.66
CA PHE A 101 6.43 17.06 -10.04
C PHE A 101 7.84 17.62 -9.82
N HIS A 102 8.48 17.30 -8.70
CA HIS A 102 9.83 17.76 -8.38
C HIS A 102 10.85 17.23 -9.42
N GLU A 103 10.86 15.93 -9.68
CA GLU A 103 11.73 15.31 -10.69
C GLU A 103 11.45 15.86 -12.10
N ALA A 104 10.18 16.11 -12.45
CA ALA A 104 9.82 16.69 -13.74
C ALA A 104 10.32 18.13 -13.93
N THR A 105 10.41 18.91 -12.85
CA THR A 105 11.03 20.25 -12.88
C THR A 105 12.55 20.17 -13.02
N GLU A 106 13.22 19.25 -12.32
CA GLU A 106 14.66 19.03 -12.45
C GLU A 106 15.05 18.54 -13.85
N ALA A 107 14.27 17.63 -14.41
CA ALA A 107 14.48 17.06 -15.74
C ALA A 107 14.21 18.06 -16.89
N ASN A 108 13.81 19.30 -16.62
CA ASN A 108 13.46 20.32 -17.63
C ASN A 108 12.40 19.84 -18.65
N VAL A 109 11.55 18.88 -18.28
CA VAL A 109 10.55 18.28 -19.18
C VAL A 109 9.34 19.22 -19.38
N LEU A 110 9.13 20.17 -18.47
CA LEU A 110 8.03 21.13 -18.53
C LEU A 110 8.47 22.46 -19.16
N PRO A 111 7.79 22.99 -20.20
CA PRO A 111 8.08 24.27 -20.85
C PRO A 111 7.55 25.46 -20.01
N ILE A 112 7.97 25.54 -18.75
CA ILE A 112 7.62 26.60 -17.79
C ILE A 112 8.91 27.10 -17.14
N ASP A 113 8.90 28.36 -16.71
CA ASP A 113 10.06 29.07 -16.18
C ASP A 113 10.65 28.33 -14.95
N ASN A 114 11.71 27.57 -15.17
CA ASN A 114 12.18 26.51 -14.27
C ASN A 114 12.71 27.08 -12.94
N GLN A 115 13.26 28.29 -12.97
CA GLN A 115 13.93 28.89 -11.82
C GLN A 115 12.97 29.27 -10.67
N TYR A 116 11.74 29.69 -10.98
CA TYR A 116 10.74 30.05 -9.96
C TYR A 116 10.15 28.80 -9.27
N TRP A 117 9.86 27.75 -10.05
CA TRP A 117 9.30 26.49 -9.54
C TRP A 117 10.34 25.65 -8.82
N HIS A 118 11.62 25.70 -9.23
CA HIS A 118 12.72 25.04 -8.54
C HIS A 118 12.89 25.57 -7.11
N ILE A 119 12.88 26.89 -6.90
CA ILE A 119 12.96 27.51 -5.56
C ILE A 119 11.68 27.23 -4.75
N ALA A 120 10.51 27.20 -5.39
CA ALA A 120 9.25 26.89 -4.71
C ALA A 120 9.11 25.41 -4.30
N THR A 121 9.81 24.48 -4.98
CA THR A 121 9.77 23.04 -4.70
C THR A 121 10.97 22.53 -3.90
N GLU A 122 12.06 23.30 -3.79
CA GLU A 122 13.21 23.04 -2.92
C GLU A 122 12.83 22.63 -1.47
N PRO A 123 11.79 23.20 -0.82
CA PRO A 123 11.37 22.77 0.51
C PRO A 123 10.63 21.41 0.55
N TYR A 124 10.04 20.99 -0.58
CA TYR A 124 9.21 19.78 -0.72
C TYR A 124 9.96 18.60 -1.35
N GLY A 125 11.22 18.79 -1.75
CA GLY A 125 12.10 17.73 -2.20
C GLY A 125 12.41 16.70 -1.10
N PRO A 126 12.96 15.53 -1.46
CA PRO A 126 13.24 14.42 -0.53
C PRO A 126 14.23 14.77 0.60
N GLU A 127 15.11 15.76 0.39
CA GLU A 127 16.06 16.31 1.39
C GLU A 127 15.51 17.57 2.10
N GLY A 128 14.31 18.04 1.74
CA GLY A 128 13.68 19.22 2.30
C GLY A 128 12.97 18.94 3.64
N LYS A 129 12.81 19.98 4.46
CA LYS A 129 12.17 19.90 5.80
C LYS A 129 10.78 19.26 5.79
N TYR A 130 10.06 19.30 4.66
CA TYR A 130 8.73 18.72 4.52
C TYR A 130 8.73 17.26 4.04
N GLY A 131 9.78 16.78 3.36
CA GLY A 131 9.89 15.38 2.91
C GLY A 131 9.88 14.39 4.08
N THR A 132 10.64 14.70 5.13
CA THR A 132 10.62 13.91 6.38
C THR A 132 9.26 13.97 7.09
N ALA A 133 8.58 15.14 7.05
CA ALA A 133 7.26 15.30 7.65
C ALA A 133 6.19 14.47 6.92
N PHE A 134 6.26 14.34 5.60
CA PHE A 134 5.40 13.45 4.81
C PHE A 134 5.62 11.98 5.15
N THR A 135 6.88 11.53 5.26
CA THR A 135 7.19 10.14 5.67
C THR A 135 6.67 9.84 7.08
N TYR A 136 6.81 10.77 8.03
CA TYR A 136 6.22 10.59 9.36
C TYR A 136 4.68 10.60 9.32
N ALA A 137 4.06 11.47 8.53
CA ALA A 137 2.62 11.50 8.36
C ALA A 137 2.07 10.18 7.78
N LEU A 138 2.79 9.57 6.83
CA LEU A 138 2.45 8.30 6.20
C LEU A 138 2.33 7.15 7.21
N VAL A 139 3.11 7.16 8.29
CA VAL A 139 3.11 6.13 9.33
C VAL A 139 2.23 6.54 10.51
N LEU A 140 2.35 7.78 10.98
CA LEU A 140 1.67 8.26 12.18
C LEU A 140 0.18 8.43 11.96
N ILE A 141 -0.29 8.92 10.82
CA ILE A 141 -1.72 9.15 10.59
C ILE A 141 -2.51 7.83 10.58
N PRO A 142 -2.10 6.79 9.82
CA PRO A 142 -2.79 5.50 9.86
C PRO A 142 -2.67 4.80 11.22
N ALA A 143 -1.52 4.94 11.91
CA ALA A 143 -1.32 4.36 13.24
C ALA A 143 -2.19 5.04 14.31
N LEU A 144 -2.30 6.37 14.29
CA LEU A 144 -3.18 7.13 15.16
C LEU A 144 -4.66 6.80 14.90
N TRP A 145 -5.05 6.63 13.64
CA TRP A 145 -6.40 6.20 13.27
C TRP A 145 -6.71 4.79 13.81
N LEU A 146 -5.76 3.86 13.68
CA LEU A 146 -5.89 2.51 14.21
C LEU A 146 -5.94 2.51 15.75
N ALA A 147 -5.12 3.31 16.42
CA ALA A 147 -5.16 3.47 17.87
C ALA A 147 -6.52 4.05 18.31
N TRP A 148 -6.98 5.14 17.69
CA TRP A 148 -8.27 5.77 17.99
C TRP A 148 -9.44 4.81 17.83
N SER A 149 -9.49 4.07 16.72
CA SER A 149 -10.54 3.09 16.45
C SER A 149 -10.52 1.90 17.42
N ALA A 150 -9.34 1.50 17.91
CA ALA A 150 -9.19 0.48 18.95
C ALA A 150 -9.64 0.97 20.34
N TYR A 151 -9.48 2.26 20.64
CA TYR A 151 -9.99 2.87 21.87
C TYR A 151 -11.50 3.10 21.82
N SER A 152 -12.07 3.49 20.67
CA SER A 152 -13.50 3.77 20.54
C SER A 152 -14.39 2.52 20.55
N THR A 153 -13.87 1.36 20.14
CA THR A 153 -14.61 0.07 20.25
C THR A 153 -14.74 -0.45 21.68
N ARG A 154 -13.94 0.04 22.64
CA ARG A 154 -14.06 -0.33 24.06
C ARG A 154 -15.15 0.45 24.80
N GLY A 155 -15.67 1.54 24.23
CA GLY A 155 -16.66 2.43 24.87
C GLY A 155 -18.13 2.06 24.63
N GLY A 156 -18.43 1.10 23.75
CA GLY A 156 -19.79 0.71 23.38
C GLY A 156 -20.31 -0.51 24.13
N ALA A 157 -20.43 -0.44 25.47
CA ALA A 157 -21.19 -1.44 26.21
C ALA A 157 -22.69 -1.26 25.90
N PRO A 158 -23.44 -2.30 25.47
CA PRO A 158 -24.86 -2.15 25.20
C PRO A 158 -25.62 -1.87 26.50
N ALA A 159 -26.28 -0.70 26.55
CA ALA A 159 -27.25 -0.38 27.58
C ALA A 159 -28.34 -1.46 27.58
N GLY A 160 -28.57 -2.02 28.76
CA GLY A 160 -29.33 -3.25 28.97
C GLY A 160 -30.74 -3.23 28.36
N VAL A 161 -31.08 -4.37 27.76
CA VAL A 161 -32.46 -4.80 27.53
C VAL A 161 -33.14 -4.91 28.89
N ARG A 162 -33.89 -3.87 29.28
CA ARG A 162 -34.81 -3.94 30.42
C ARG A 162 -36.08 -4.61 29.93
N LYS A 163 -36.29 -5.85 30.38
CA LYS A 163 -37.56 -6.57 30.28
C LYS A 163 -38.61 -5.82 31.12
N SER A 164 -39.78 -5.55 30.55
CA SER A 164 -41.07 -5.58 31.22
C SER A 164 -42.16 -5.75 30.19
#